data_AF-A0A6F9CUF3-F1
#
_entry.id   AF-A0A6F9CUF3-F1
#
_cell.length_a   1.000
_cell.length_b   1.000
_cell.length_c   1.000
_cell.angle_alpha   90.00
_cell.angle_beta   90.00
_cell.angle_gamma   90.00
#
_symmetry.space_group_name_H-M   'P 1'
#
loop_
_entity.id
_entity.type
_entity.pdbx_description
1 polymer ?
#
loop_
_entity_poly.entity_id
_entity_poly.type
_entity_poly.pdbx_seq_one_letter_code
_entity_poly.pdbx_strand_id
1 'polypeptide(L)'
;MRNEVLTFNTNCPECNAPASTNMKLVQIPHFKEVIIMATNCDDCGHRTNEVKSGGATEELGTKITLHLTDLSDMSRDLLKSETCSILIPELEFELGMAAVGGKFTTLEGLLKDIKDLIVSKNPFTCGDSSTSDRTEKLKLFGQKIDKIMAGDMDVHIVLDDPAGNSYLQNVYAPDPDPEMTTEKYTRTFEQNEDLGLNDMKTEGYQE
;
A
#
# COMPACT_ATOMS: atom_id res chain seq x y z
N MET A 1 21.58 12.52 12.42
CA MET A 1 20.86 11.98 11.25
C MET A 1 19.66 11.09 11.59
N ARG A 2 19.77 9.95 12.28
CA ARG A 2 18.63 9.00 12.46
C ARG A 2 17.37 9.52 13.17
N ASN A 3 17.49 10.58 13.99
CA ASN A 3 16.36 11.19 14.71
C ASN A 3 16.06 12.62 14.23
N GLU A 4 16.72 13.09 13.18
CA GLU A 4 16.53 14.44 12.66
C GLU A 4 15.57 14.39 11.48
N VAL A 5 14.63 15.34 11.45
CA VAL A 5 13.81 15.57 10.26
C VAL A 5 14.65 16.39 9.30
N LEU A 6 14.87 15.86 8.10
CA LEU A 6 15.54 16.57 7.03
C LEU A 6 14.48 17.29 6.21
N THR A 7 14.60 18.60 6.05
CA THR A 7 13.69 19.38 5.21
C THR A 7 14.42 19.83 3.96
N PHE A 8 13.83 19.60 2.80
CA PHE A 8 14.32 20.12 1.53
C PHE A 8 13.19 20.73 0.72
N ASN A 9 13.54 21.64 -0.18
CA ASN A 9 12.58 22.30 -1.06
C ASN A 9 12.38 21.49 -2.34
N THR A 10 11.13 21.35 -2.76
CA THR A 10 10.71 20.72 -4.01
C THR A 10 9.55 21.51 -4.62
N ASN A 11 9.02 21.08 -5.76
CA ASN A 11 7.77 21.62 -6.30
C ASN A 11 6.59 20.76 -5.88
N CYS A 12 5.44 21.39 -5.63
CA CYS A 12 4.19 20.70 -5.38
C CYS A 12 3.80 19.86 -6.61
N PRO A 13 3.47 18.56 -6.47
CA PRO A 13 3.10 17.72 -7.60
C PRO A 13 1.78 18.14 -8.27
N GLU A 14 0.95 18.93 -7.57
CA GLU A 14 -0.37 19.33 -8.06
C GLU A 14 -0.35 20.72 -8.73
N CYS A 15 0.24 21.73 -8.09
CA CYS A 15 0.23 23.12 -8.60
C CYS A 15 1.60 23.62 -9.08
N ASN A 16 2.65 22.82 -8.93
CA ASN A 16 4.04 23.14 -9.27
C ASN A 16 4.61 24.38 -8.53
N ALA A 17 3.92 24.89 -7.50
CA ALA A 17 4.44 25.93 -6.64
C ALA A 17 5.58 25.39 -5.74
N PRO A 18 6.53 26.25 -5.31
CA PRO A 18 7.56 25.85 -4.36
C PRO A 18 6.95 25.32 -3.06
N ALA A 19 7.30 24.10 -2.66
CA ALA A 19 6.83 23.44 -1.44
C ALA A 19 8.01 22.86 -0.66
N SER A 20 7.82 22.65 0.64
CA SER A 20 8.80 21.96 1.48
C SER A 20 8.38 20.50 1.71
N THR A 21 9.33 19.59 1.57
CA THR A 21 9.17 18.17 1.91
C THR A 21 10.00 17.86 3.14
N ASN A 22 9.32 17.32 4.16
CA ASN A 22 9.95 16.80 5.36
C ASN A 22 10.22 15.31 5.16
N MET A 23 11.46 14.91 5.30
CA MET A 23 11.93 13.55 5.22
C MET A 23 12.37 13.07 6.59
N LYS A 24 11.89 11.89 6.99
CA LYS A 24 12.31 11.22 8.21
C LYS A 24 12.59 9.76 7.93
N LEU A 25 13.78 9.30 8.31
CA LEU A 25 14.10 7.88 8.37
C LEU A 25 13.43 7.31 9.64
N VAL A 26 12.62 6.28 9.47
CA VAL A 26 11.90 5.60 10.56
C VAL A 26 12.21 4.12 10.48
N GLN A 27 12.69 3.56 11.59
CA GLN A 27 12.81 2.12 11.74
C GLN A 27 11.52 1.60 12.37
N ILE A 28 10.74 0.85 11.60
CA ILE A 28 9.53 0.20 12.11
C ILE A 28 9.98 -1.04 12.90
N PRO A 29 9.59 -1.20 14.19
CA PRO A 29 9.92 -2.39 14.96
C PRO A 29 9.48 -3.67 14.23
N HIS A 30 10.35 -4.67 14.20
CA HIS A 30 10.12 -5.93 13.47
C HIS A 30 9.94 -5.77 11.95
N PHE A 31 10.31 -4.61 11.40
CA PHE A 31 10.38 -4.35 9.97
C PHE A 31 11.64 -3.53 9.62
N LYS A 32 11.85 -3.26 8.34
CA LYS A 32 13.03 -2.54 7.84
C LYS A 32 12.92 -1.03 8.03
N GLU A 33 14.03 -0.35 7.75
CA GLU A 33 14.09 1.10 7.70
C GLU A 33 13.32 1.63 6.49
N VAL A 34 12.41 2.58 6.75
CA VAL A 34 11.60 3.26 5.74
C VAL A 34 11.84 4.76 5.82
N ILE A 35 11.67 5.43 4.70
CA ILE A 35 11.79 6.87 4.55
C ILE A 35 10.39 7.43 4.38
N ILE A 36 9.93 8.20 5.34
CA ILE A 36 8.66 8.93 5.26
C ILE A 36 8.94 10.32 4.70
N MET A 37 8.26 10.68 3.63
CA MET A 37 8.33 11.95 2.93
C MET A 37 6.96 12.63 2.98
N ALA A 38 6.88 13.72 3.73
CA ALA A 38 5.65 14.49 3.89
C ALA A 38 5.80 15.85 3.21
N THR A 39 5.01 16.10 2.15
CA THR A 39 4.97 17.38 1.45
C THR A 39 3.69 18.10 1.81
N ASN A 40 3.79 19.36 2.24
CA ASN A 40 2.66 20.23 2.52
C ASN A 40 2.84 21.52 1.70
N CYS A 41 1.90 21.80 0.81
CA CYS A 41 1.92 22.98 -0.04
C CYS A 41 1.05 24.08 0.56
N ASP A 42 1.64 25.21 0.90
CA ASP A 42 0.94 26.35 1.50
C ASP A 42 0.06 27.12 0.48
N ASP A 43 0.36 27.02 -0.82
CA ASP A 43 -0.38 27.72 -1.87
C ASP A 43 -1.71 27.05 -2.22
N CYS A 44 -1.72 25.73 -2.45
CA CYS A 44 -2.93 25.00 -2.85
C CYS A 44 -3.51 24.09 -1.74
N GLY A 45 -2.81 23.95 -0.61
CA GLY A 45 -3.23 23.08 0.50
C GLY A 45 -3.00 21.59 0.26
N HIS A 46 -2.31 21.21 -0.82
CA HIS A 46 -1.98 19.81 -1.12
C HIS A 46 -1.12 19.20 -0.02
N ARG A 47 -1.49 18.00 0.43
CA ARG A 47 -0.77 17.22 1.44
C ARG A 47 -0.57 15.80 0.95
N THR A 48 0.67 15.34 0.98
CA THR A 48 1.02 13.95 0.68
C THR A 48 1.97 13.39 1.74
N ASN A 49 1.79 12.11 2.06
CA ASN A 49 2.67 11.33 2.93
C ASN A 49 3.08 10.09 2.13
N GLU A 50 4.23 10.16 1.48
CA GLU A 50 4.84 9.05 0.77
C GLU A 50 5.77 8.29 1.70
N VAL A 51 5.75 6.97 1.61
CA VAL A 51 6.68 6.10 2.33
C VAL A 51 7.43 5.26 1.32
N LYS A 52 8.75 5.40 1.34
CA LYS A 52 9.69 4.69 0.47
C LYS A 52 10.54 3.75 1.30
N SER A 53 10.93 2.64 0.72
CA SER A 53 11.90 1.76 1.38
C SER A 53 13.28 2.43 1.39
N GLY A 54 13.96 2.45 2.53
CA GLY A 54 15.30 3.03 2.65
C GLY A 54 16.41 2.08 2.17
N GLY A 55 16.08 0.81 1.96
CA GLY A 55 17.00 -0.24 1.52
C GLY A 55 16.82 -0.62 0.05
N ALA A 56 17.69 -1.53 -0.40
CA ALA A 56 17.56 -2.17 -1.72
C ALA A 56 16.29 -3.04 -1.80
N THR A 57 15.85 -3.32 -3.02
CA THR A 57 14.84 -4.35 -3.29
C THR A 57 15.27 -5.67 -2.68
N GLU A 58 14.37 -6.35 -1.97
CA GLU A 58 14.68 -7.64 -1.35
C GLU A 58 15.03 -8.70 -2.41
N GLU A 59 15.75 -9.76 -2.02
CA GLU A 59 16.05 -10.89 -2.92
C GLU A 59 14.78 -11.67 -3.30
N LEU A 60 13.80 -11.72 -2.39
CA LEU A 60 12.57 -12.49 -2.52
C LEU A 60 11.34 -11.57 -2.44
N GLY A 61 10.29 -11.96 -3.15
CA GLY A 61 8.96 -11.40 -2.95
C GLY A 61 8.37 -11.88 -1.62
N THR A 62 7.44 -11.11 -1.08
CA THR A 62 6.74 -11.43 0.17
C THR A 62 5.25 -11.39 -0.05
N LYS A 63 4.56 -12.47 0.33
CA LYS A 63 3.11 -12.57 0.40
C LYS A 63 2.69 -12.64 1.85
N ILE A 64 1.84 -11.72 2.29
CA ILE A 64 1.26 -11.69 3.63
C ILE A 64 -0.23 -11.94 3.48
N THR A 65 -0.76 -12.94 4.19
CA THR A 65 -2.20 -13.21 4.23
C THR A 65 -2.67 -13.05 5.67
N LEU A 66 -3.64 -12.18 5.88
CA LEU A 66 -4.31 -11.98 7.17
C LEU A 66 -5.77 -12.39 7.03
N HIS A 67 -6.22 -13.29 7.88
CA HIS A 67 -7.63 -13.60 8.08
C HIS A 67 -8.20 -12.62 9.12
N LEU A 68 -9.19 -11.83 8.71
CA LEU A 68 -9.84 -10.88 9.61
C LEU A 68 -10.87 -11.60 10.45
N THR A 69 -10.65 -11.60 11.76
CA THR A 69 -11.52 -12.29 12.73
C THR A 69 -12.07 -11.37 13.79
N ASP A 70 -11.41 -10.22 14.04
CA ASP A 70 -11.79 -9.28 15.08
C ASP A 70 -11.76 -7.83 14.58
N LEU A 71 -12.62 -6.99 15.13
CA LEU A 71 -12.66 -5.55 14.84
C LEU A 71 -11.33 -4.85 15.18
N SER A 72 -10.58 -5.37 16.14
CA SER A 72 -9.24 -4.88 16.49
C SER A 72 -8.24 -5.02 15.34
N ASP A 73 -8.45 -5.94 14.40
CA ASP A 73 -7.61 -6.10 13.21
C ASP A 73 -7.62 -4.83 12.32
N MET A 74 -8.71 -4.04 12.36
CA MET A 74 -8.83 -2.78 11.63
C MET A 74 -7.78 -1.74 12.05
N SER A 75 -7.28 -1.84 13.28
CA SER A 75 -6.29 -0.92 13.84
C SER A 75 -4.84 -1.31 13.55
N ARG A 76 -4.61 -2.45 12.88
CA ARG A 76 -3.26 -2.91 12.52
C ARG A 76 -2.58 -1.92 11.59
N ASP A 77 -1.34 -1.57 11.94
CA ASP A 77 -0.47 -0.76 11.07
C ASP A 77 -0.13 -1.53 9.79
N LEU A 78 -0.18 -0.85 8.66
CA LEU A 78 0.02 -1.38 7.32
C LEU A 78 0.86 -0.40 6.50
N LEU A 79 1.93 -0.90 5.90
CA LEU A 79 2.66 -0.21 4.85
C LEU A 79 2.41 -0.90 3.52
N LYS A 80 1.74 -0.20 2.60
CA LYS A 80 1.59 -0.67 1.23
C LYS A 80 2.66 -0.02 0.37
N SER A 81 3.58 -0.81 -0.18
CA SER A 81 4.54 -0.31 -1.16
C SER A 81 3.85 -0.02 -2.51
N GLU A 82 4.55 0.67 -3.41
CA GLU A 82 4.06 0.88 -4.78
C GLU A 82 4.03 -0.43 -5.59
N THR A 83 4.86 -1.41 -5.24
CA THR A 83 4.95 -2.70 -5.92
C THR A 83 4.01 -3.75 -5.34
N CYS A 84 3.26 -3.43 -4.29
CA CYS A 84 2.32 -4.36 -3.66
C CYS A 84 0.98 -4.37 -4.38
N SER A 85 0.46 -5.54 -4.71
CA SER A 85 -0.97 -5.75 -4.99
C SER A 85 -1.71 -6.17 -3.72
N ILE A 86 -3.02 -5.90 -3.69
CA ILE A 86 -3.90 -6.35 -2.61
C ILE A 86 -4.98 -7.24 -3.19
N LEU A 87 -5.23 -8.39 -2.58
CA LEU A 87 -6.31 -9.28 -2.96
C LEU A 87 -7.25 -9.52 -1.78
N ILE A 88 -8.55 -9.52 -2.08
CA ILE A 88 -9.61 -9.95 -1.16
C ILE A 88 -10.39 -11.07 -1.86
N PRO A 89 -10.00 -12.34 -1.66
CA PRO A 89 -10.53 -13.49 -2.42
C PRO A 89 -12.06 -13.62 -2.33
N GLU A 90 -12.65 -13.38 -1.15
CA GLU A 90 -14.09 -13.50 -0.91
C GLU A 90 -14.92 -12.44 -1.66
N LEU A 91 -14.27 -11.34 -2.07
CA LEU A 91 -14.87 -10.30 -2.89
C LEU A 91 -14.54 -10.44 -4.38
N GLU A 92 -13.71 -11.42 -4.75
CA GLU A 92 -13.10 -11.54 -6.09
C GLU A 92 -12.45 -10.21 -6.51
N PHE A 93 -11.81 -9.54 -5.54
CA PHE A 93 -11.26 -8.20 -5.72
C PHE A 93 -9.74 -8.23 -5.71
N GLU A 94 -9.15 -7.55 -6.69
CA GLU A 94 -7.72 -7.31 -6.77
C GLU A 94 -7.48 -5.81 -7.03
N LEU A 95 -6.63 -5.23 -6.19
CA LEU A 95 -6.07 -3.90 -6.40
C LEU A 95 -4.66 -4.05 -6.95
N GLY A 96 -4.45 -3.57 -8.17
CA GLY A 96 -3.16 -3.62 -8.83
C GLY A 96 -2.06 -2.84 -8.12
N MET A 97 -0.83 -3.06 -8.58
CA MET A 97 0.35 -2.31 -8.17
C MET A 97 0.15 -0.80 -8.47
N ALA A 98 0.89 0.05 -7.78
CA ALA A 98 0.84 1.52 -7.76
C ALA A 98 -0.46 2.14 -7.20
N ALA A 99 -1.61 1.47 -7.31
CA ALA A 99 -2.86 1.99 -6.75
C ALA A 99 -2.80 2.01 -5.21
N VAL A 100 -3.11 3.17 -4.63
CA VAL A 100 -3.07 3.42 -3.18
C VAL A 100 -1.70 3.06 -2.54
N GLY A 101 -0.63 3.02 -3.34
CA GLY A 101 0.71 2.62 -2.91
C GLY A 101 1.49 3.73 -2.21
N GLY A 102 2.63 3.37 -1.63
CA GLY A 102 3.55 4.31 -0.98
C GLY A 102 2.98 4.94 0.28
N LYS A 103 2.06 4.26 0.98
CA LYS A 103 1.33 4.81 2.11
C LYS A 103 1.49 3.93 3.36
N PHE A 104 1.78 4.58 4.49
CA PHE A 104 1.65 3.99 5.81
C PHE A 104 0.29 4.39 6.40
N THR A 105 -0.53 3.40 6.72
CA THR A 105 -1.92 3.56 7.14
C THR A 105 -2.31 2.43 8.09
N THR A 106 -3.53 2.44 8.62
CA THR A 106 -4.13 1.24 9.21
C THR A 106 -4.88 0.42 8.16
N LEU A 107 -5.21 -0.82 8.49
CA LEU A 107 -6.08 -1.67 7.67
C LEU A 107 -7.42 -1.00 7.36
N GLU A 108 -8.04 -0.35 8.36
CA GLU A 108 -9.26 0.44 8.17
C GLU A 108 -9.07 1.56 7.14
N GLY A 109 -7.96 2.29 7.24
CA GLY A 109 -7.65 3.39 6.31
C GLY A 109 -7.47 2.90 4.88
N LEU A 110 -6.83 1.75 4.70
CA LEU A 110 -6.67 1.11 3.40
C LEU A 110 -8.03 0.71 2.79
N LEU A 111 -8.92 0.09 3.57
CA LEU A 111 -10.26 -0.30 3.09
C LEU A 111 -11.11 0.91 2.73
N LYS A 112 -11.02 2.01 3.50
CA LYS A 112 -11.67 3.29 3.16
C LYS A 112 -11.14 3.85 1.85
N ASP A 113 -9.82 3.87 1.65
CA ASP A 113 -9.22 4.36 0.41
C ASP A 113 -9.64 3.51 -0.80
N ILE A 114 -9.70 2.18 -0.66
CA ILE A 114 -10.19 1.26 -1.69
C ILE A 114 -11.64 1.58 -2.04
N LYS A 115 -12.50 1.75 -1.02
CA LYS A 115 -13.90 2.12 -1.22
C LYS A 115 -14.02 3.45 -1.95
N ASP A 116 -13.25 4.47 -1.55
CA ASP A 116 -13.30 5.79 -2.17
C ASP A 116 -12.79 5.77 -3.61
N LEU A 117 -11.75 5.00 -3.90
CA LEU A 117 -11.21 4.86 -5.25
C LEU A 117 -12.23 4.20 -6.19
N ILE A 118 -12.86 3.11 -5.74
CA ILE A 118 -13.72 2.27 -6.58
C ILE A 118 -15.16 2.79 -6.68
N VAL A 119 -15.68 3.40 -5.62
CA VAL A 119 -17.08 3.84 -5.52
C VAL A 119 -17.21 5.35 -5.70
N SER A 120 -16.47 6.13 -4.91
CA SER A 120 -16.66 7.60 -4.83
C SER A 120 -16.01 8.35 -6.00
N LYS A 121 -14.81 7.93 -6.42
CA LYS A 121 -13.98 8.63 -7.40
C LYS A 121 -13.97 7.98 -8.77
N ASN A 122 -14.81 6.98 -9.00
CA ASN A 122 -14.81 6.23 -10.23
C ASN A 122 -15.52 7.03 -11.35
N PRO A 123 -14.80 7.56 -12.36
CA PRO A 123 -15.43 8.38 -13.39
C PRO A 123 -16.41 7.57 -14.26
N PHE A 124 -16.36 6.24 -14.22
CA PHE A 124 -17.27 5.35 -14.94
C PHE A 124 -18.65 5.20 -14.28
N THR A 125 -18.89 5.79 -13.10
CA THR A 125 -20.23 5.86 -12.48
C THR A 125 -20.98 7.16 -12.80
N CYS A 126 -20.36 8.12 -13.48
CA CYS A 126 -20.97 9.40 -13.85
C CYS A 126 -21.05 9.56 -15.37
N GLY A 127 -22.20 9.20 -15.96
CA GLY A 127 -22.50 9.46 -17.37
C GLY A 127 -23.77 8.75 -17.84
N ASP A 128 -24.36 9.24 -18.93
CA ASP A 128 -25.50 8.63 -19.64
C ASP A 128 -25.17 7.23 -20.22
N SER A 129 -23.88 6.89 -20.30
CA SER A 129 -23.35 5.62 -20.77
C SER A 129 -23.16 4.57 -19.65
N SER A 130 -23.46 4.89 -18.39
CA SER A 130 -23.38 3.90 -17.31
C SER A 130 -24.55 2.91 -17.40
N THR A 131 -24.24 1.63 -17.61
CA THR A 131 -25.25 0.57 -17.50
C THR A 131 -25.66 0.43 -16.04
N SER A 132 -26.98 0.39 -15.77
CA SER A 132 -27.53 0.30 -14.40
C SER A 132 -26.93 -0.85 -13.58
N ASP A 133 -26.65 -1.97 -14.24
CA ASP A 133 -26.03 -3.16 -13.65
C ASP A 133 -24.61 -2.91 -13.08
N ARG A 134 -23.81 -2.03 -13.70
CA ARG A 134 -22.46 -1.72 -13.21
C ARG A 134 -22.47 -0.87 -11.95
N THR A 135 -23.36 0.11 -11.90
CA THR A 135 -23.55 0.97 -10.72
C THR A 135 -24.08 0.18 -9.52
N GLU A 136 -24.98 -0.78 -9.76
CA GLU A 136 -25.47 -1.69 -8.72
C GLU A 136 -24.35 -2.59 -8.17
N LYS A 137 -23.52 -3.18 -9.04
CA LYS A 137 -22.36 -3.98 -8.61
C LYS A 137 -21.37 -3.19 -7.77
N LEU A 138 -21.06 -1.96 -8.17
CA LEU A 138 -20.17 -1.07 -7.41
C LEU A 138 -20.76 -0.68 -6.04
N LYS A 139 -22.07 -0.43 -5.99
CA LYS A 139 -22.77 -0.16 -4.73
C LYS A 139 -22.76 -1.38 -3.81
N LEU A 140 -22.99 -2.58 -4.35
CA LEU A 140 -22.91 -3.83 -3.60
C LEU A 140 -21.49 -4.08 -3.08
N PHE A 141 -20.47 -3.81 -3.90
CA PHE A 141 -19.08 -3.90 -3.46
C PHE A 141 -18.79 -2.95 -2.29
N GLY A 142 -19.20 -1.67 -2.40
CA GLY A 142 -19.07 -0.70 -1.31
C GLY A 142 -19.75 -1.15 -0.01
N GLN A 143 -20.94 -1.76 -0.11
CA GLN A 143 -21.64 -2.34 1.04
C GLN A 143 -20.91 -3.54 1.65
N LYS A 144 -20.26 -4.38 0.84
CA LYS A 144 -19.43 -5.49 1.35
C LYS A 144 -18.20 -4.97 2.10
N ILE A 145 -17.53 -3.94 1.58
CA ILE A 145 -16.42 -3.28 2.31
C ILE A 145 -16.90 -2.70 3.64
N ASP A 146 -18.08 -2.06 3.68
CA ASP A 146 -18.65 -1.56 4.93
C ASP A 146 -18.92 -2.67 5.95
N LYS A 147 -19.39 -3.85 5.50
CA LYS A 147 -19.57 -5.01 6.37
C LYS A 147 -18.26 -5.56 6.92
N ILE A 148 -17.22 -5.62 6.10
CA ILE A 148 -15.88 -6.03 6.54
C ILE A 148 -15.37 -5.06 7.62
N MET A 149 -15.48 -3.76 7.38
CA MET A 149 -15.08 -2.74 8.36
C MET A 149 -15.91 -2.78 9.66
N ALA A 150 -17.17 -3.23 9.59
CA ALA A 150 -18.03 -3.43 10.74
C ALA A 150 -17.80 -4.75 11.49
N GLY A 151 -16.93 -5.64 10.97
CA GLY A 151 -16.69 -6.97 11.54
C GLY A 151 -17.83 -7.96 11.30
N ASP A 152 -18.72 -7.67 10.35
CA ASP A 152 -19.88 -8.52 10.02
C ASP A 152 -19.56 -9.56 8.93
N MET A 153 -18.31 -9.62 8.45
CA MET A 153 -17.89 -10.49 7.37
C MET A 153 -16.42 -10.89 7.54
N ASP A 154 -16.20 -12.19 7.74
CA ASP A 154 -14.86 -12.80 7.76
C ASP A 154 -14.29 -12.84 6.34
N VAL A 155 -13.09 -12.30 6.16
CA VAL A 155 -12.41 -12.22 4.86
C VAL A 155 -10.91 -12.36 5.02
N HIS A 156 -10.23 -12.72 3.93
CA HIS A 156 -8.79 -12.68 3.86
C HIS A 156 -8.32 -11.43 3.12
N ILE A 157 -7.33 -10.75 3.69
CA ILE A 157 -6.58 -9.68 3.02
C ILE A 157 -5.19 -10.21 2.70
N VAL A 158 -4.86 -10.23 1.41
CA VAL A 158 -3.57 -10.67 0.90
C VAL A 158 -2.79 -9.48 0.37
N LEU A 159 -1.61 -9.22 0.92
CA LEU A 159 -0.63 -8.29 0.37
C LEU A 159 0.41 -9.12 -0.37
N ASP A 160 0.54 -8.91 -1.68
CA ASP A 160 1.56 -9.57 -2.50
C ASP A 160 2.53 -8.52 -3.05
N ASP A 161 3.76 -8.54 -2.55
CA ASP A 161 4.79 -7.57 -2.91
C ASP A 161 6.06 -8.26 -3.44
N PRO A 162 6.28 -8.24 -4.76
CA PRO A 162 7.49 -8.79 -5.38
C PRO A 162 8.79 -8.12 -4.92
N ALA A 163 8.73 -6.87 -4.44
CA ALA A 163 9.89 -6.16 -3.93
C ALA A 163 10.15 -6.42 -2.43
N GLY A 164 9.21 -7.09 -1.73
CA GLY A 164 9.30 -7.36 -0.29
C GLY A 164 9.31 -6.10 0.57
N ASN A 165 8.69 -5.02 0.11
CA ASN A 165 8.74 -3.68 0.69
C ASN A 165 7.47 -3.29 1.47
N SER A 166 6.53 -4.23 1.63
CA SER A 166 5.27 -4.01 2.33
C SER A 166 5.28 -4.65 3.72
N TYR A 167 4.45 -4.10 4.61
CA TYR A 167 4.37 -4.50 6.00
C TYR A 167 2.92 -4.58 6.44
N LEU A 168 2.63 -5.57 7.29
CA LEU A 168 1.41 -5.67 8.05
C LEU A 168 1.76 -6.03 9.49
N GLN A 169 1.18 -5.31 10.44
CA GLN A 169 1.49 -5.48 11.85
C GLN A 169 1.01 -6.82 12.38
N ASN A 170 1.96 -7.58 12.94
CA ASN A 170 1.68 -8.69 13.84
C ASN A 170 1.44 -8.13 15.25
N VAL A 171 0.20 -8.17 15.73
CA VAL A 171 -0.18 -7.69 17.07
C VAL A 171 0.31 -8.61 18.20
N TYR A 172 0.67 -9.86 17.89
CA TYR A 172 1.19 -10.85 18.82
C TYR A 172 2.73 -10.88 18.86
N ALA A 173 3.41 -10.05 18.08
CA ALA A 173 4.86 -10.04 18.01
C ALA A 173 5.51 -9.92 19.42
N PRO A 174 6.55 -10.72 19.72
CA PRO A 174 7.33 -11.57 18.81
C PRO A 174 6.72 -12.95 18.52
N ASP A 175 5.61 -13.31 19.16
CA ASP A 175 4.92 -14.58 18.92
C ASP A 175 4.23 -14.56 17.54
N PRO A 176 4.09 -15.72 16.88
CA PRO A 176 3.39 -15.80 15.60
C PRO A 176 1.90 -15.48 15.79
N ASP A 177 1.36 -14.68 14.88
CA ASP A 177 -0.08 -14.45 14.79
C ASP A 177 -0.75 -15.71 14.23
N PRO A 178 -1.76 -16.29 14.91
CA PRO A 178 -2.47 -17.46 14.41
C PRO A 178 -3.24 -17.20 13.11
N GLU A 179 -3.66 -15.96 12.86
CA GLU A 179 -4.50 -15.58 11.70
C GLU A 179 -3.69 -14.90 10.59
N MET A 180 -2.37 -14.75 10.75
CA MET A 180 -1.50 -14.14 9.75
C MET A 180 -0.39 -15.10 9.30
N THR A 181 -0.26 -15.28 7.99
CA THR A 181 0.84 -16.01 7.37
C THR A 181 1.71 -15.07 6.55
N THR A 182 3.01 -15.34 6.52
CA THR A 182 3.98 -14.61 5.70
C THR A 182 4.83 -15.60 4.95
N GLU A 183 4.74 -15.56 3.62
CA GLU A 183 5.43 -16.46 2.71
C GLU A 183 6.43 -15.65 1.88
N LYS A 184 7.66 -16.16 1.78
CA LYS A 184 8.64 -15.61 0.85
C LYS A 184 8.68 -16.47 -0.41
N TYR A 185 8.74 -15.83 -1.56
CA TYR A 185 8.77 -16.53 -2.84
C TYR A 185 9.85 -15.96 -3.77
N THR A 186 10.37 -16.82 -4.64
CA THR A 186 11.27 -16.39 -5.72
C THR A 186 10.44 -15.70 -6.79
N ARG A 187 10.81 -14.46 -7.14
CA ARG A 187 10.16 -13.70 -8.20
C ARG A 187 10.17 -14.44 -9.53
N THR A 188 9.10 -14.29 -10.29
CA THR A 188 9.06 -14.72 -11.68
C THR A 188 9.93 -13.80 -12.55
N PHE A 189 10.24 -14.26 -13.77
CA PHE A 189 10.97 -13.44 -14.73
C PHE A 189 10.25 -12.11 -15.02
N GLU A 190 8.93 -12.15 -15.20
CA GLU A 190 8.09 -10.96 -15.43
C GLU A 190 8.13 -9.99 -14.23
N GLN A 191 8.04 -10.51 -13.01
CA GLN A 191 8.17 -9.67 -11.81
C GLN A 191 9.55 -9.00 -11.71
N ASN A 192 10.62 -9.68 -12.17
CA ASN A 192 11.93 -9.05 -12.24
C ASN A 192 12.02 -8.01 -13.36
N GLU A 193 11.37 -8.21 -14.51
CA GLU A 193 11.27 -7.20 -15.58
C GLU A 193 10.56 -5.95 -15.07
N ASP A 194 9.40 -6.11 -14.42
CA ASP A 194 8.60 -5.00 -13.88
C ASP A 194 9.37 -4.18 -12.82
N LEU A 195 10.27 -4.84 -12.08
CA LEU A 195 11.16 -4.20 -11.12
C LEU A 195 12.47 -3.68 -11.75
N GLY A 196 12.69 -3.90 -13.05
CA GLY A 196 13.92 -3.50 -13.75
C GLY A 196 15.18 -4.25 -13.30
N LEU A 197 15.02 -5.46 -12.74
CA LEU A 197 16.11 -6.24 -12.16
C LEU A 197 16.85 -7.12 -13.17
N ASN A 198 16.20 -7.56 -14.24
CA ASN A 198 16.81 -8.51 -15.19
C ASN A 198 17.97 -7.90 -15.99
N ASP A 199 17.91 -6.62 -16.31
CA ASP A 199 18.96 -5.89 -17.01
C ASP A 199 19.98 -5.22 -16.06
N MET A 200 19.81 -5.39 -14.75
CA MET A 200 20.65 -4.74 -13.74
C MET A 200 22.01 -5.43 -13.67
N LYS A 201 23.04 -4.80 -14.25
CA LYS A 201 24.43 -5.22 -14.04
C LYS A 201 24.86 -4.81 -12.64
N THR A 202 25.13 -5.74 -11.74
CA THR A 202 25.61 -5.42 -10.39
C THR A 202 27.14 -5.48 -10.26
N GLU A 203 27.84 -5.94 -11.30
CA GLU A 203 29.28 -6.17 -11.33
C GLU A 203 29.89 -5.71 -12.66
N GLY A 204 31.21 -5.54 -12.71
CA GLY A 204 31.94 -5.30 -13.97
C GLY A 204 31.82 -3.88 -14.56
N TYR A 205 31.44 -2.88 -13.74
CA TYR A 205 31.31 -1.48 -14.17
C TYR A 205 32.62 -0.80 -14.67
N GLN A 206 33.76 -1.47 -14.60
CA GLN A 206 35.08 -0.94 -14.94
C GLN A 206 35.66 -1.46 -16.26
N GLU A 207 34.88 -2.20 -17.06
CA GLU A 207 35.21 -2.54 -18.46
C GLU A 207 34.35 -1.75 -19.45
#